data_AF-A0A935PE08-F1
#
_entry.id   AF-A0A935PE08-F1
#
_cell.length_a   1.000
_cell.length_b   1.000
_cell.length_c   1.000
_cell.angle_alpha   90.00
_cell.angle_beta   90.00
_cell.angle_gamma   90.00
#
_symmetry.space_group_name_H-M   'P 1'
#
loop_
_entity.id
_entity.type
_entity.pdbx_description
1 polymer ?
#
loop_
_entity_poly.entity_id
_entity_poly.type
_entity_poly.pdbx_seq_one_letter_code
_entity_poly.pdbx_strand_id
1 'polypeptide(L)'
;MGLLRDILGIGKDGGSLLRDLAAIRKKTRGDRNRLLSEIEFNAALVLDHYLQKGADEKKVIEKLRLETLARLIDEGFDFSAIRKGVVEETMVKDIPVLRRYAGLDLERLLKRIRFHIEQLKLLPDLYDIRTTDRVNARLRLENLGRRYVLLIRFLKA
;
A
#
# COMPACT_ATOMS: atom_id res chain seq x y z
N MET A 1 7.75 9.33 22.64
CA MET A 1 6.27 9.34 22.72
C MET A 1 5.69 10.26 21.63
N GLY A 2 5.64 9.83 20.35
CA GLY A 2 5.17 10.75 19.29
C GLY A 2 4.76 10.11 17.96
N LEU A 3 5.58 9.25 17.35
CA LEU A 3 5.29 8.75 15.99
C LEU A 3 4.22 7.64 15.93
N LEU A 4 4.15 6.79 16.96
CA LEU A 4 3.13 5.76 17.04
C LEU A 4 1.72 6.36 17.23
N ARG A 5 1.56 7.54 17.86
CA ARG A 5 0.23 8.15 18.04
C ARG A 5 -0.35 8.74 16.75
N ASP A 6 0.49 9.29 15.88
CA ASP A 6 0.06 9.76 14.55
C ASP A 6 -0.19 8.61 13.57
N ILE A 7 0.51 7.48 13.74
CA ILE A 7 0.22 6.22 13.05
C ILE A 7 -0.99 5.49 13.70
N LEU A 8 -1.31 5.72 14.98
CA LEU A 8 -2.44 5.09 15.68
C LEU A 8 -3.80 5.68 15.29
N GLY A 9 -3.85 6.80 14.56
CA GLY A 9 -5.03 7.14 13.76
C GLY A 9 -5.34 6.06 12.71
N ILE A 10 -4.31 5.40 12.17
CA ILE A 10 -4.43 4.25 11.26
C ILE A 10 -4.71 2.95 12.04
N GLY A 11 -4.22 2.81 13.28
CA GLY A 11 -4.41 1.60 14.10
C GLY A 11 -5.85 1.36 14.56
N LYS A 12 -6.64 2.42 14.82
CA LYS A 12 -8.09 2.29 15.06
C LYS A 12 -8.91 2.06 13.79
N ASP A 13 -8.35 2.41 12.62
CA ASP A 13 -9.02 2.39 11.31
C ASP A 13 -8.54 1.29 10.35
N GLY A 14 -7.50 0.50 10.68
CA GLY A 14 -7.00 -0.55 9.79
C GLY A 14 -8.08 -1.57 9.43
N GLY A 15 -8.89 -1.98 10.41
CA GLY A 15 -10.04 -2.84 10.21
C GLY A 15 -11.19 -2.17 9.45
N SER A 16 -11.38 -0.84 9.53
CA SER A 16 -12.39 -0.15 8.69
C SER A 16 -11.92 -0.04 7.24
N LEU A 17 -10.64 0.28 7.02
CA LEU A 17 -10.02 0.35 5.68
C LEU A 17 -10.05 -0.98 4.93
N LEU A 18 -9.72 -2.10 5.61
CA LEU A 18 -9.80 -3.42 4.98
C LEU A 18 -11.25 -3.84 4.68
N ARG A 19 -12.20 -3.45 5.53
CA ARG A 19 -13.63 -3.67 5.26
C ARG A 19 -14.12 -2.85 4.05
N ASP A 20 -13.65 -1.61 3.92
CA ASP A 20 -13.93 -0.77 2.76
C ASP A 20 -13.41 -1.42 1.46
N LEU A 21 -12.16 -1.90 1.44
CA LEU A 21 -11.62 -2.66 0.31
C LEU A 21 -12.42 -3.92 0.01
N ALA A 22 -12.76 -4.71 1.02
CA ALA A 22 -13.54 -5.94 0.84
C ALA A 22 -14.93 -5.63 0.26
N ALA A 23 -15.56 -4.52 0.66
CA ALA A 23 -16.84 -4.07 0.10
C ALA A 23 -16.72 -3.70 -1.38
N ILE A 24 -15.66 -3.01 -1.79
CA ILE A 24 -15.37 -2.70 -3.20
C ILE A 24 -15.13 -4.00 -3.97
N ARG A 25 -14.31 -4.91 -3.43
CA ARG A 25 -13.99 -6.19 -4.06
C ARG A 25 -15.23 -7.06 -4.30
N LYS A 26 -16.17 -7.13 -3.34
CA LYS A 26 -17.41 -7.92 -3.49
C LYS A 26 -18.25 -7.52 -4.70
N LYS A 27 -18.19 -6.25 -5.12
CA LYS A 27 -18.94 -5.70 -6.26
C LYS A 27 -18.21 -5.82 -7.60
N THR A 28 -16.95 -6.25 -7.61
CA THR A 28 -16.13 -6.37 -8.82
C THR A 28 -15.91 -7.83 -9.21
N ARG A 29 -15.61 -8.07 -10.49
CA ARG A 29 -15.35 -9.40 -11.08
C ARG A 29 -14.16 -9.32 -12.04
N GLY A 30 -13.65 -10.48 -12.45
CA GLY A 30 -12.53 -10.57 -13.39
C GLY A 30 -11.25 -9.95 -12.85
N ASP A 31 -10.46 -9.33 -13.73
CA ASP A 31 -9.15 -8.77 -13.39
C ASP A 31 -9.21 -7.65 -12.34
N ARG A 32 -10.28 -6.87 -12.33
CA ARG A 32 -10.54 -5.86 -11.29
C ARG A 32 -10.59 -6.50 -9.90
N ASN A 33 -11.29 -7.62 -9.78
CA ASN A 33 -11.39 -8.34 -8.52
C ASN A 33 -10.05 -8.95 -8.10
N ARG A 34 -9.30 -9.52 -9.06
CA ARG A 34 -7.96 -10.08 -8.80
C ARG A 34 -7.01 -9.00 -8.28
N LEU A 35 -6.96 -7.84 -8.93
CA LEU A 35 -6.13 -6.72 -8.49
C LEU A 35 -6.55 -6.21 -7.12
N LEU A 36 -7.84 -6.01 -6.88
CA LEU A 36 -8.33 -5.59 -5.56
C LEU A 36 -8.04 -6.63 -4.47
N SER A 37 -8.04 -7.93 -4.81
CA SER A 37 -7.64 -8.99 -3.89
C SER A 37 -6.15 -8.94 -3.55
N GLU A 38 -5.28 -8.64 -4.52
CA GLU A 38 -3.85 -8.43 -4.29
C GLU A 38 -3.60 -7.20 -3.40
N ILE A 39 -4.32 -6.10 -3.68
CA ILE A 39 -4.27 -4.87 -2.87
C ILE A 39 -4.74 -5.13 -1.43
N GLU A 40 -5.87 -5.82 -1.25
CA GLU A 40 -6.41 -6.19 0.07
C GLU A 40 -5.42 -7.05 0.85
N PHE A 41 -4.83 -8.05 0.20
CA PHE A 41 -3.85 -8.94 0.83
C PHE A 41 -2.60 -8.18 1.29
N ASN A 42 -2.01 -7.35 0.44
CA ASN A 42 -0.84 -6.57 0.80
C ASN A 42 -1.15 -5.50 1.86
N ALA A 43 -2.31 -4.85 1.77
CA ALA A 43 -2.76 -3.90 2.78
C ALA A 43 -2.92 -4.58 4.14
N ALA A 44 -3.50 -5.79 4.20
CA ALA A 44 -3.62 -6.56 5.44
C ALA A 44 -2.25 -6.95 6.02
N LEU A 45 -1.32 -7.39 5.17
CA LEU A 45 0.07 -7.69 5.58
C LEU A 45 0.75 -6.49 6.22
N VAL A 46 0.62 -5.30 5.64
CA VAL A 46 1.31 -4.10 6.15
C VAL A 46 0.57 -3.46 7.32
N LEU A 47 -0.74 -3.23 7.20
CA LEU A 47 -1.50 -2.46 8.20
C LEU A 47 -1.80 -3.28 9.46
N ASP A 48 -2.23 -4.53 9.31
CA ASP A 48 -2.61 -5.38 10.46
C ASP A 48 -1.41 -6.19 10.95
N HIS A 49 -0.80 -7.00 10.08
CA HIS A 49 0.26 -7.90 10.54
C HIS A 49 1.53 -7.15 10.95
N TYR A 50 2.01 -6.20 10.14
CA TYR A 50 3.23 -5.48 10.48
C TYR A 50 2.99 -4.35 11.49
N LEU A 51 2.21 -3.32 11.12
CA LEU A 51 2.11 -2.11 11.94
C LEU A 51 1.35 -2.32 13.26
N GLN A 52 0.33 -3.18 13.28
CA GLN A 52 -0.48 -3.40 14.48
C GLN A 52 0.04 -4.57 15.33
N LYS A 53 0.45 -5.68 14.70
CA LYS A 53 0.87 -6.91 15.40
C LYS A 53 2.39 -7.09 15.49
N GLY A 54 3.18 -6.23 14.86
CA GLY A 54 4.65 -6.28 14.95
C GLY A 54 5.25 -7.50 14.27
N ALA A 55 4.66 -8.00 13.19
CA ALA A 55 5.21 -9.14 12.44
C ALA A 55 6.64 -8.88 11.94
N ASP A 56 7.41 -9.94 11.77
CA ASP A 56 8.80 -9.87 11.27
C ASP A 56 8.87 -9.25 9.87
N GLU A 57 9.73 -8.24 9.72
CA GLU A 57 9.87 -7.43 8.50
C GLU A 57 10.21 -8.27 7.27
N LYS A 58 11.14 -9.22 7.43
CA LYS A 58 11.58 -10.09 6.33
C LYS A 58 10.40 -10.93 5.83
N LYS A 59 9.66 -11.56 6.75
CA LYS A 59 8.48 -12.35 6.40
C LYS A 59 7.38 -11.53 5.74
N VAL A 60 7.18 -10.28 6.17
CA VAL A 60 6.19 -9.38 5.55
C VAL A 60 6.62 -9.03 4.12
N ILE A 61 7.89 -8.63 3.93
CA ILE A 61 8.45 -8.25 2.63
C ILE A 61 8.40 -9.40 1.62
N GLU A 62 8.80 -10.61 2.03
CA GLU A 62 8.78 -11.81 1.20
C GLU A 62 7.36 -12.09 0.68
N LYS A 63 6.35 -11.92 1.54
CA LYS A 63 4.95 -12.23 1.21
C LYS A 63 4.24 -11.19 0.37
N LEU A 64 4.75 -9.96 0.23
CA LEU A 64 4.12 -8.94 -0.62
C LEU A 64 3.95 -9.46 -2.06
N ARG A 65 2.78 -9.24 -2.65
CA ARG A 65 2.42 -9.70 -3.99
C ARG A 65 2.44 -8.56 -5.00
N LEU A 66 2.78 -8.84 -6.25
CA LEU A 66 2.83 -7.86 -7.34
C LEU A 66 2.43 -8.45 -8.70
N GLU A 67 2.11 -9.73 -8.74
CA GLU A 67 1.99 -10.52 -9.97
C GLU A 67 0.82 -10.02 -10.82
N THR A 68 -0.32 -9.70 -10.19
CA THR A 68 -1.50 -9.20 -10.87
C THR A 68 -1.28 -7.78 -11.36
N LEU A 69 -0.75 -6.91 -10.50
CA LEU A 69 -0.49 -5.52 -10.88
C LEU A 69 0.54 -5.43 -12.02
N ALA A 70 1.63 -6.19 -11.96
CA ALA A 70 2.63 -6.24 -13.01
C ALA A 70 2.00 -6.66 -14.33
N ARG A 71 1.29 -7.79 -14.34
CA ARG A 71 0.59 -8.29 -15.53
C ARG A 71 -0.38 -7.26 -16.13
N LEU A 72 -1.20 -6.62 -15.31
CA LEU A 72 -2.19 -5.65 -15.81
C LEU A 72 -1.55 -4.37 -16.37
N ILE A 73 -0.41 -3.95 -15.83
CA ILE A 73 0.38 -2.85 -16.42
C ILE A 73 0.89 -3.27 -17.80
N ASP A 74 1.46 -4.47 -17.90
CA ASP A 74 2.06 -4.97 -19.14
C ASP A 74 1.00 -5.22 -20.24
N GLU A 75 -0.21 -5.61 -19.85
CA GLU A 75 -1.36 -5.80 -20.73
C GLU A 75 -2.07 -4.48 -21.12
N GLY A 76 -1.66 -3.33 -20.58
CA GLY A 76 -2.29 -2.04 -20.87
C GLY A 76 -3.71 -1.90 -20.31
N PHE A 77 -3.99 -2.53 -19.17
CA PHE A 77 -5.30 -2.50 -18.52
C PHE A 77 -5.78 -1.06 -18.22
N ASP A 78 -7.06 -0.77 -18.49
CA ASP A 78 -7.68 0.51 -18.13
C ASP A 78 -8.01 0.58 -16.64
N PHE A 79 -7.09 1.14 -15.84
CA PHE A 79 -7.28 1.35 -14.40
C PHE A 79 -8.42 2.34 -14.08
N SER A 80 -8.83 3.18 -15.02
CA SER A 80 -9.98 4.08 -14.82
C SER A 80 -11.31 3.31 -14.69
N ALA A 81 -11.37 2.07 -15.16
CA ALA A 81 -12.49 1.15 -14.97
C ALA A 81 -12.65 0.64 -13.52
N ILE A 82 -11.67 0.90 -12.65
CA ILE A 82 -11.74 0.67 -11.20
C ILE A 82 -12.07 1.97 -10.48
N ARG A 83 -11.28 3.02 -10.71
CA ARG A 83 -11.49 4.34 -10.12
C ARG A 83 -11.02 5.43 -11.09
N LYS A 84 -11.93 6.35 -11.42
CA LYS A 84 -11.63 7.55 -12.22
C LYS A 84 -11.15 8.70 -11.32
N GLY A 85 -10.53 9.69 -11.94
CA GLY A 85 -10.05 10.89 -11.27
C GLY A 85 -8.62 10.78 -10.79
N VAL A 86 -8.22 11.72 -9.95
CA VAL A 86 -6.86 11.86 -9.43
C VAL A 86 -6.89 12.01 -7.92
N VAL A 87 -5.78 11.71 -7.26
CA VAL A 87 -5.59 11.96 -5.83
C VAL A 87 -5.70 13.46 -5.56
N GLU A 88 -6.72 13.86 -4.80
CA GLU A 88 -6.92 15.25 -4.41
C GLU A 88 -5.89 15.70 -3.37
N GLU A 89 -5.55 17.00 -3.39
CA GLU A 89 -4.64 17.59 -2.40
C GLU A 89 -5.13 17.42 -0.96
N THR A 90 -6.46 17.46 -0.77
CA THR A 90 -7.14 17.22 0.51
C THR A 90 -6.82 15.86 1.11
N MET A 91 -6.52 14.84 0.29
CA MET A 91 -6.18 13.49 0.74
C MET A 91 -4.75 13.37 1.26
N VAL A 92 -3.86 14.31 0.91
CA VAL A 92 -2.42 14.23 1.19
C VAL A 92 -1.84 15.40 1.97
N LYS A 93 -2.60 16.50 2.13
CA LYS A 93 -2.13 17.75 2.75
C LYS A 93 -1.50 17.57 4.14
N ASP A 94 -2.08 16.69 4.95
CA ASP A 94 -1.71 16.48 6.36
C ASP A 94 -0.53 15.51 6.53
N ILE A 95 -0.09 14.83 5.46
CA ILE A 95 0.97 13.82 5.51
C ILE A 95 2.08 14.20 4.51
N PRO A 96 3.16 14.87 4.96
CA PRO A 96 4.21 15.39 4.07
C PRO A 96 4.78 14.37 3.07
N VAL A 97 5.01 13.12 3.50
CA VAL A 97 5.55 12.04 2.63
C VAL A 97 4.59 11.65 1.48
N LEU A 98 3.30 11.97 1.61
CA LEU A 98 2.28 11.69 0.60
C LEU A 98 2.00 12.85 -0.35
N ARG A 99 2.49 14.07 -0.09
CA ARG A 99 2.19 15.25 -0.93
C ARG A 99 2.53 15.04 -2.42
N ARG A 100 3.60 14.32 -2.70
CA ARG A 100 4.03 13.95 -4.07
C ARG A 100 3.06 13.04 -4.85
N TYR A 101 2.02 12.55 -4.19
CA TYR A 101 0.99 11.71 -4.80
C TYR A 101 -0.24 12.51 -5.25
N ALA A 102 -0.34 13.80 -4.90
CA ALA A 102 -1.38 14.67 -5.44
C ALA A 102 -1.35 14.69 -6.98
N GLY A 103 -2.52 14.66 -7.60
CA GLY A 103 -2.67 14.67 -9.06
C GLY A 103 -2.36 13.35 -9.76
N LEU A 104 -2.00 12.28 -9.04
CA LEU A 104 -1.83 10.95 -9.63
C LEU A 104 -3.17 10.27 -9.85
N ASP A 105 -3.37 9.69 -11.03
CA ASP A 105 -4.44 8.72 -11.30
C ASP A 105 -4.14 7.36 -10.62
N LEU A 106 -5.09 6.42 -10.71
CA LEU A 106 -4.95 5.10 -10.08
C LEU A 106 -3.72 4.34 -10.59
N GLU A 107 -3.47 4.36 -11.90
CA GLU A 107 -2.36 3.64 -12.51
C GLU A 107 -1.02 4.17 -11.99
N ARG A 108 -0.83 5.50 -12.02
CA ARG A 108 0.40 6.14 -11.53
C ARG A 108 0.60 5.92 -10.04
N LEU A 109 -0.47 5.97 -9.25
CA LEU A 109 -0.43 5.65 -7.81
C LEU A 109 0.02 4.20 -7.58
N LEU A 110 -0.56 3.23 -8.30
CA LEU A 110 -0.20 1.82 -8.20
C LEU A 110 1.23 1.55 -8.68
N LYS A 111 1.68 2.17 -9.78
CA LYS A 111 3.08 2.09 -10.24
C LYS A 111 4.06 2.58 -9.17
N ARG A 112 3.73 3.67 -8.45
CA ARG A 112 4.56 4.16 -7.33
C ARG A 112 4.58 3.18 -6.16
N ILE A 113 3.44 2.55 -5.83
CA ILE A 113 3.38 1.53 -4.78
C ILE A 113 4.20 0.30 -5.17
N ARG A 114 4.02 -0.21 -6.40
CA ARG A 114 4.80 -1.30 -6.98
C ARG A 114 6.29 -1.05 -6.85
N PHE A 115 6.76 0.11 -7.32
CA PHE A 115 8.18 0.49 -7.20
C PHE A 115 8.68 0.40 -5.76
N HIS A 116 7.92 0.90 -4.78
CA HIS A 116 8.33 0.82 -3.38
C HIS A 116 8.32 -0.61 -2.81
N ILE A 117 7.45 -1.49 -3.29
CA ILE A 117 7.44 -2.90 -2.90
C ILE A 117 8.65 -3.63 -3.50
N GLU A 118 8.97 -3.39 -4.77
CA GLU A 118 10.18 -3.93 -5.41
C GLU A 118 11.43 -3.49 -4.66
N GLN A 119 11.54 -2.20 -4.32
CA GLN A 119 12.65 -1.68 -3.51
C GLN A 119 12.73 -2.28 -2.10
N LEU A 120 11.62 -2.71 -1.51
CA LEU A 120 11.61 -3.43 -0.24
C LEU A 120 12.06 -4.88 -0.43
N LYS A 121 11.58 -5.55 -1.49
CA LYS A 121 11.93 -6.94 -1.81
C LYS A 121 13.40 -7.16 -2.12
N LEU A 122 14.11 -6.13 -2.59
CA LEU A 122 15.56 -6.19 -2.81
C LEU A 122 16.39 -6.11 -1.51
N LEU A 123 15.81 -5.62 -0.41
CA LEU A 123 16.58 -5.40 0.83
C LEU A 123 17.11 -6.69 1.48
N PRO A 124 16.31 -7.76 1.63
CA PRO A 124 16.78 -9.01 2.23
C PRO A 124 17.91 -9.69 1.44
N ASP A 125 17.99 -9.45 0.13
CA ASP A 125 19.02 -10.04 -0.74
C ASP A 125 20.34 -9.26 -0.68
N LEU A 126 20.25 -7.94 -0.43
CA LEU A 126 21.39 -7.03 -0.45
C LEU A 126 21.99 -6.79 0.94
N TYR A 127 21.21 -6.97 1.99
CA TYR A 127 21.61 -6.59 3.35
C TYR A 127 21.05 -7.56 4.39
N ASP A 128 21.83 -7.76 5.47
CA ASP A 128 21.26 -8.28 6.70
C ASP A 128 20.43 -7.18 7.37
N ILE A 129 19.12 -7.25 7.12
CA ILE A 129 18.11 -6.30 7.59
C ILE A 129 18.04 -6.19 9.12
N ARG A 130 18.60 -7.16 9.87
CA ARG A 130 18.62 -7.13 11.34
C ARG A 130 19.80 -6.36 11.93
N THR A 131 20.90 -6.25 11.18
CA THR A 131 22.17 -5.70 11.67
C THR A 131 22.59 -4.43 10.93
N THR A 132 21.99 -4.15 9.76
CA THR A 132 22.33 -3.00 8.94
C THR A 132 21.47 -1.78 9.30
N ASP A 133 21.93 -0.96 10.26
CA ASP A 133 21.27 0.30 10.68
C ASP A 133 20.93 1.26 9.52
N ARG A 134 21.69 1.19 8.42
CA ARG A 134 21.48 2.01 7.21
C ARG A 134 20.25 1.60 6.39
N VAL A 135 19.75 0.39 6.55
CA VAL A 135 18.57 -0.12 5.83
C VAL A 135 17.37 0.03 6.74
N ASN A 136 16.81 1.24 6.79
CA ASN A 136 15.62 1.52 7.60
C ASN A 136 14.36 0.89 6.97
N ALA A 137 14.32 -0.45 6.92
CA ALA A 137 13.24 -1.27 6.40
C ALA A 137 11.93 -0.96 7.15
N ARG A 138 12.03 -0.74 8.46
CA ARG A 138 10.95 -0.22 9.30
C ARG A 138 10.29 1.03 8.73
N LEU A 139 11.04 2.11 8.53
CA LEU A 139 10.50 3.35 8.00
C LEU A 139 9.94 3.17 6.58
N ARG A 140 10.54 2.29 5.76
CA ARG A 140 10.04 1.98 4.42
C ARG A 140 8.69 1.26 4.47
N LEU A 141 8.51 0.30 5.38
CA LEU A 141 7.25 -0.40 5.61
C LEU A 141 6.19 0.53 6.23
N GLU A 142 6.54 1.38 7.19
CA GLU A 142 5.65 2.42 7.72
C GLU A 142 5.15 3.35 6.60
N ASN A 143 6.05 3.79 5.74
CA ASN A 143 5.69 4.59 4.57
C ASN A 143 4.86 3.81 3.55
N LEU A 144 5.09 2.50 3.39
CA LEU A 144 4.23 1.65 2.55
C LEU A 144 2.81 1.56 3.13
N GLY A 145 2.67 1.46 4.45
CA GLY A 145 1.38 1.52 5.13
C GLY A 145 0.63 2.82 4.85
N ARG A 146 1.31 3.98 4.95
CA ARG A 146 0.74 5.29 4.59
C ARG A 146 0.23 5.32 3.13
N ARG A 147 0.96 4.70 2.20
CA ARG A 147 0.55 4.61 0.78
C ARG A 147 -0.67 3.71 0.59
N TYR A 148 -0.78 2.60 1.32
CA TYR A 148 -1.98 1.77 1.28
C TYR A 148 -3.19 2.50 1.85
N VAL A 149 -3.03 3.25 2.95
CA VAL A 149 -4.13 4.09 3.48
C VAL A 149 -4.61 5.09 2.43
N LEU A 150 -3.68 5.78 1.74
CA LEU A 150 -4.01 6.70 0.65
C LEU A 150 -4.77 5.99 -0.48
N LEU A 151 -4.26 4.83 -0.93
CA LEU A 151 -4.88 4.05 -2.00
C LEU A 151 -6.32 3.66 -1.64
N ILE A 152 -6.56 3.19 -0.41
CA ILE A 152 -7.89 2.79 0.04
C ILE A 152 -8.85 3.98 0.07
N ARG A 153 -8.40 5.13 0.59
CA ARG A 153 -9.18 6.37 0.59
C ARG A 153 -9.53 6.82 -0.83
N PHE A 154 -8.56 6.76 -1.73
CA PHE A 154 -8.75 7.12 -3.14
C PHE A 154 -9.73 6.20 -3.87
N LEU A 155 -9.68 4.89 -3.59
CA LEU A 155 -10.61 3.90 -4.15
C LEU A 155 -12.05 4.05 -3.62
N LYS A 156 -12.23 4.65 -2.45
CA LYS A 156 -13.54 4.88 -1.80
C LYS A 156 -14.21 6.18 -2.24
N ALA A 157 -13.42 7.22 -2.50
CA ALA A 157 -13.90 8.51 -3.01
C ALA A 157 -14.57 8.35 -4.39
#